data_AF-A0A1W5YUA9-F1
#
_entry.id   AF-A0A1W5YUA9-F1
#
_cell.length_a   1.000
_cell.length_b   1.000
_cell.length_c   1.000
_cell.angle_alpha   90.00
_cell.angle_beta   90.00
_cell.angle_gamma   90.00
#
_symmetry.space_group_name_H-M   'P 1'
#
loop_
_entity.id
_entity.type
_entity.pdbx_description
1 polymer ?
#
loop_
_entity_poly.entity_id
_entity_poly.type
_entity_poly.pdbx_seq_one_letter_code
_entity_poly.pdbx_strand_id
1 'polypeptide(L)'
;MLRVLAVDDEPPALEELLYLLRADPRVRSAEGATGATEALRRIGGAVDAGPDDPSAIDVVFLDIHMAGLTGLDVAQLLAGFAAPPLIVFVTAHEGFAVHAFDLKAVDYVLKPVRRERLAEAVRRVAEQVGDRSAPVNDTSADQIPVELGGVIRFVPIDEIAYAEAQGDYARLHTANGSHLVRIPLTTLEERWRSRGFVRIHRRHLVALGRIDELRLDAGSMSVRIGEAELAVSRRHTRALRDLLMRQSGR
;
A
#
# COMPACT_ATOMS: atom_id res chain seq x y z
N MET A 1 12.28 7.99 -18.29
CA MET A 1 12.43 9.36 -17.73
C MET A 1 11.33 9.56 -16.71
N LEU A 2 11.66 10.13 -15.55
CA LEU A 2 10.80 10.17 -14.35
C LEU A 2 9.84 11.36 -14.35
N ARG A 3 8.60 11.13 -13.95
CA ARG A 3 7.59 12.15 -13.64
C ARG A 3 7.53 12.32 -12.12
N VAL A 4 7.90 13.51 -11.66
CA VAL A 4 8.17 13.79 -10.25
C VAL A 4 7.11 14.74 -9.68
N LEU A 5 6.61 14.41 -8.49
CA LEU A 5 5.89 15.37 -7.64
C LEU A 5 6.77 15.74 -6.44
N ALA A 6 7.08 17.01 -6.26
CA ALA A 6 7.74 17.53 -5.07
C ALA A 6 6.70 18.15 -4.13
N VAL A 7 6.80 17.87 -2.83
CA VAL A 7 5.84 18.30 -1.82
C VAL A 7 6.59 18.92 -0.64
N ASP A 8 6.34 20.19 -0.39
CA ASP A 8 6.94 20.97 0.68
C ASP A 8 6.02 22.18 0.95
N ASP A 9 5.66 22.43 2.20
CA ASP A 9 4.76 23.54 2.55
C ASP A 9 5.49 24.89 2.64
N GLU A 10 6.83 24.91 2.52
CA GLU A 10 7.63 26.11 2.38
C GLU A 10 7.92 26.42 0.89
N PRO A 11 7.31 27.46 0.29
CA PRO A 11 7.45 27.74 -1.14
C PRO A 11 8.91 27.92 -1.62
N PRO A 12 9.81 28.61 -0.89
CA PRO A 12 11.20 28.74 -1.33
C PRO A 12 11.94 27.39 -1.40
N ALA A 13 11.70 26.49 -0.44
CA ALA A 13 12.30 25.16 -0.41
C ALA A 13 11.75 24.29 -1.57
N LEU A 14 10.44 24.38 -1.82
CA LEU A 14 9.80 23.72 -2.96
C LEU A 14 10.38 24.20 -4.29
N GLU A 15 10.54 25.51 -4.48
CA GLU A 15 11.11 26.10 -5.70
C GLU A 15 12.55 25.68 -5.94
N GLU A 16 13.38 25.67 -4.90
CA GLU A 16 14.77 25.19 -4.98
C GLU A 16 14.82 23.70 -5.35
N LEU A 17 14.02 22.87 -4.69
CA LEU A 17 13.94 21.44 -4.99
C LEU A 17 13.50 21.19 -6.43
N LEU A 18 12.48 21.90 -6.91
CA LEU A 18 12.01 21.81 -8.30
C LEU A 18 13.07 22.25 -9.29
N TYR A 19 13.80 23.33 -9.01
CA TYR A 19 14.90 23.80 -9.85
C TYR A 19 15.98 22.73 -10.00
N LEU A 20 16.39 22.11 -8.89
CA LEU A 20 17.41 21.05 -8.90
C LEU A 20 16.91 19.78 -9.60
N LEU A 21 15.67 19.36 -9.36
CA LEU A 21 15.06 18.20 -10.02
C LEU A 21 14.95 18.38 -11.54
N ARG A 22 14.52 19.56 -12.00
CA ARG A 22 14.39 19.87 -13.44
C ARG A 22 15.73 19.95 -14.16
N ALA A 23 16.82 20.20 -13.44
CA ALA A 23 18.16 20.20 -14.00
C ALA A 23 18.72 18.78 -14.24
N ASP A 24 18.09 17.74 -13.70
CA ASP A 24 18.54 16.36 -13.88
C ASP A 24 17.98 15.76 -15.19
N PRO A 25 18.83 15.23 -16.09
CA PRO A 25 18.39 14.73 -17.39
C PRO A 25 17.49 13.48 -17.32
N ARG A 26 17.43 12.81 -16.16
CA ARG A 26 16.57 11.63 -15.96
C ARG A 26 15.13 12.02 -15.62
N VAL A 27 14.89 13.27 -15.23
CA VAL A 27 13.57 13.81 -14.89
C VAL A 27 12.91 14.38 -16.15
N ARG A 28 11.75 13.84 -16.50
CA ARG A 28 10.89 14.34 -17.58
C ARG A 28 10.13 15.59 -17.15
N SER A 29 9.53 15.54 -15.97
CA SER A 29 8.72 16.61 -15.39
C SER A 29 8.87 16.62 -13.88
N ALA A 30 8.83 17.81 -13.30
CA ALA A 30 8.77 18.00 -11.86
C ALA A 30 7.73 19.08 -11.54
N GLU A 31 6.68 18.69 -10.85
CA GLU A 31 5.59 19.53 -10.40
C GLU A 31 5.61 19.68 -8.87
N GLY A 32 5.09 20.81 -8.37
CA GLY A 32 5.05 21.10 -6.93
C GLY A 32 3.64 21.01 -6.35
N ALA A 33 3.56 20.61 -5.08
CA ALA A 33 2.40 20.78 -4.22
C ALA A 33 2.84 21.40 -2.89
N THR A 34 2.09 22.37 -2.37
CA THR A 34 2.49 23.10 -1.15
C THR A 34 1.94 22.47 0.14
N GLY A 35 1.67 21.17 0.11
CA GLY A 35 1.10 20.47 1.26
C GLY A 35 0.43 19.15 0.92
N ALA A 36 0.16 18.37 1.97
CA ALA A 36 -0.33 17.00 1.89
C ALA A 36 -1.65 16.84 1.15
N THR A 37 -2.64 17.70 1.40
CA THR A 37 -3.98 17.59 0.77
C THR A 37 -3.90 17.72 -0.74
N GLU A 38 -3.12 18.69 -1.23
CA GLU A 38 -2.92 18.87 -2.66
C GLU A 38 -2.17 17.68 -3.27
N ALA A 39 -1.12 17.21 -2.60
CA ALA A 39 -0.34 16.06 -3.04
C ALA A 39 -1.21 14.81 -3.18
N LEU A 40 -1.99 14.46 -2.16
CA LEU A 40 -2.88 13.29 -2.16
C LEU A 40 -3.93 13.37 -3.27
N ARG A 41 -4.50 14.56 -3.53
CA ARG A 41 -5.47 14.76 -4.62
C ARG A 41 -4.83 14.51 -5.99
N ARG A 42 -3.63 15.05 -6.22
CA ARG A 42 -2.90 14.86 -7.50
C ARG A 42 -2.50 13.40 -7.69
N ILE A 43 -1.99 12.76 -6.64
CA ILE A 43 -1.60 11.34 -6.69
C ILE A 43 -2.83 10.45 -6.91
N GLY A 44 -3.93 10.70 -6.21
CA GLY A 44 -5.19 9.98 -6.41
C GLY A 44 -5.67 10.06 -7.86
N GLY A 45 -5.74 11.28 -8.43
CA GLY A 45 -6.14 11.46 -9.83
C GLY A 45 -5.19 10.79 -10.82
N ALA A 46 -3.87 10.85 -10.57
CA ALA A 46 -2.86 10.18 -11.38
C ALA A 46 -2.97 8.64 -11.33
N VAL A 47 -3.27 8.07 -10.16
CA VAL A 47 -3.48 6.63 -10.02
C VAL A 47 -4.77 6.19 -10.70
N ASP A 48 -5.86 6.96 -10.56
CA ASP A 48 -7.15 6.67 -11.21
C ASP A 48 -7.04 6.72 -12.74
N ALA A 49 -6.23 7.64 -13.29
CA ALA A 49 -5.97 7.74 -14.72
C ALA A 49 -5.10 6.59 -15.27
N GLY A 50 -4.30 5.96 -14.40
CA GLY A 50 -3.46 4.82 -14.72
C GLY A 50 -2.02 5.18 -15.09
N PRO A 51 -1.11 4.19 -15.14
CA PRO A 51 0.34 4.40 -15.23
C PRO A 51 0.83 4.97 -16.56
N ASP A 52 0.08 4.72 -17.64
CA ASP A 52 0.39 5.16 -19.01
C ASP A 52 -0.08 6.60 -19.28
N ASP A 53 -0.86 7.19 -18.38
CA ASP A 53 -1.35 8.56 -18.53
C ASP A 53 -0.20 9.58 -18.39
N PRO A 54 -0.20 10.69 -19.17
CA PRO A 54 0.80 11.75 -19.03
C PRO A 54 0.90 12.34 -17.62
N SER A 55 -0.18 12.30 -16.83
CA SER A 55 -0.25 12.78 -15.46
C SER A 55 0.25 11.78 -14.41
N ALA A 56 0.60 10.55 -14.80
CA ALA A 56 1.10 9.57 -13.84
C ALA A 56 2.39 10.05 -13.15
N ILE A 57 2.55 9.65 -11.89
CA ILE A 57 3.64 10.08 -11.02
C ILE A 57 4.48 8.84 -10.71
N ASP A 58 5.77 8.88 -11.07
CA ASP A 58 6.68 7.77 -10.84
C ASP A 58 7.29 7.84 -9.43
N VAL A 59 7.53 9.06 -8.93
CA VAL A 59 8.14 9.31 -7.63
C VAL A 59 7.62 10.60 -6.99
N VAL A 60 7.50 10.58 -5.67
CA VAL A 60 7.19 11.73 -4.83
C VAL A 60 8.41 12.07 -3.97
N PHE A 61 8.89 13.31 -4.07
CA PHE A 61 9.85 13.89 -3.13
C PHE A 61 9.06 14.65 -2.06
N LEU A 62 9.13 14.22 -0.82
CA LEU A 62 8.17 14.58 0.21
C LEU A 62 8.85 15.13 1.44
N ASP A 63 8.50 16.36 1.85
CA ASP A 63 8.87 16.85 3.17
C ASP A 63 8.17 16.06 4.26
N ILE A 64 8.91 15.73 5.31
CA ILE A 64 8.37 15.11 6.51
C ILE A 64 7.60 16.13 7.33
N HIS A 65 8.14 17.34 7.48
CA HIS A 65 7.52 18.36 8.31
C HIS A 65 6.63 19.25 7.46
N MET A 66 5.31 19.08 7.60
CA MET A 66 4.33 19.94 6.97
C MET A 66 3.18 20.21 7.94
N ALA A 67 2.52 21.35 7.79
CA ALA A 67 1.32 21.67 8.56
C ALA A 67 0.16 20.71 8.27
N GLY A 68 -0.44 20.16 9.32
CA GLY A 68 -1.57 19.24 9.22
C GLY A 68 -1.12 17.78 9.17
N LEU A 69 -0.89 17.25 7.97
CA LEU A 69 -0.42 15.87 7.78
C LEU A 69 1.09 15.88 7.50
N THR A 70 1.83 15.04 8.21
CA THR A 70 3.28 14.89 7.99
C THR A 70 3.54 14.09 6.71
N GLY A 71 4.76 14.20 6.18
CA GLY A 71 5.18 13.36 5.05
C GLY A 71 5.14 11.86 5.35
N LEU A 72 5.34 11.47 6.61
CA LEU A 72 5.21 10.07 7.02
C LEU A 72 3.77 9.60 6.93
N ASP A 73 2.81 10.43 7.36
CA ASP A 73 1.38 10.14 7.26
C ASP A 73 0.96 10.02 5.79
N VAL A 74 1.43 10.94 4.93
CA VAL A 74 1.19 10.89 3.49
C VAL A 74 1.75 9.60 2.89
N ALA A 75 2.99 9.22 3.23
CA ALA A 75 3.60 7.98 2.72
C ALA A 75 2.82 6.73 3.13
N GLN A 76 2.30 6.68 4.35
CA GLN A 76 1.45 5.57 4.81
C GLN A 76 0.13 5.50 4.06
N LEU A 77 -0.52 6.64 3.82
CA LEU A 77 -1.73 6.71 2.99
C LEU A 77 -1.45 6.23 1.56
N LEU A 78 -0.28 6.59 1.01
CA LEU A 78 0.14 6.14 -0.32
C LEU A 78 0.41 4.63 -0.39
N ALA A 79 0.90 3.99 0.67
CA ALA A 79 1.10 2.55 0.70
C ALA A 79 -0.21 1.73 0.51
N GLY A 80 -1.37 2.36 0.74
CA GLY A 80 -2.69 1.76 0.49
C GLY A 80 -3.04 1.61 -1.00
N PHE A 81 -2.38 2.32 -1.91
CA PHE A 81 -2.66 2.24 -3.34
C PHE A 81 -2.17 0.92 -3.95
N ALA A 82 -2.80 0.48 -5.04
CA ALA A 82 -2.46 -0.76 -5.73
C ALA A 82 -1.02 -0.73 -6.28
N ALA A 83 -0.63 0.39 -6.89
CA ALA A 83 0.69 0.68 -7.40
C ALA A 83 1.11 2.10 -6.97
N PRO A 84 1.68 2.27 -5.77
CA PRO A 84 2.07 3.59 -5.29
C PRO A 84 3.28 4.14 -6.06
N PRO A 85 3.38 5.48 -6.20
CA PRO A 85 4.61 6.11 -6.63
C PRO A 85 5.73 5.78 -5.63
N LEU A 86 6.97 5.76 -6.11
CA LEU A 86 8.13 5.66 -5.23
C LEU A 86 8.21 6.90 -4.33
N ILE A 87 8.81 6.77 -3.16
CA ILE A 87 8.91 7.89 -2.20
C ILE A 87 10.38 8.17 -1.88
N VAL A 88 10.75 9.45 -1.92
CA VAL A 88 12.01 9.96 -1.39
C VAL A 88 11.67 11.04 -0.38
N PHE A 89 12.14 10.92 0.86
CA PHE A 89 11.93 11.96 1.85
C PHE A 89 12.97 13.08 1.71
N VAL A 90 12.54 14.33 1.91
CA VAL A 90 13.40 15.52 1.90
C VAL A 90 13.19 16.29 3.19
N THR A 91 14.17 16.38 4.09
CA THR A 91 13.90 16.94 5.42
C THR A 91 15.15 17.49 6.09
N ALA A 92 14.98 18.42 7.03
CA ALA A 92 16.07 19.03 7.79
C ALA A 92 16.57 18.20 8.98
N HIS A 93 15.91 17.08 9.32
CA HIS A 93 16.22 16.33 10.54
C HIS A 93 16.94 15.01 10.25
N GLU A 94 18.00 14.68 10.98
CA GLU A 94 18.78 13.45 10.75
C GLU A 94 18.14 12.19 11.37
N GLY A 95 17.26 12.36 12.36
CA GLY A 95 16.71 11.28 13.19
C GLY A 95 15.61 10.40 12.57
N PHE A 96 15.05 10.75 11.39
CA PHE A 96 13.94 9.99 10.79
C PHE A 96 14.37 8.81 9.91
N ALA A 97 15.67 8.64 9.66
CA ALA A 97 16.19 7.54 8.85
C ALA A 97 15.78 6.15 9.36
N VAL A 98 15.55 6.01 10.67
CA VAL A 98 15.12 4.74 11.31
C VAL A 98 13.63 4.44 11.05
N HIS A 99 12.77 5.47 11.00
CA HIS A 99 11.32 5.30 10.78
C HIS A 99 10.95 5.23 9.29
N ALA A 100 11.77 5.80 8.41
CA ALA A 100 11.56 5.76 6.95
C ALA A 100 11.80 4.37 6.33
N PHE A 101 12.58 3.50 7.01
CA PHE A 101 12.87 2.14 6.57
C PHE A 101 11.60 1.27 6.51
N ASP A 102 10.65 1.49 7.42
CA ASP A 102 9.37 0.78 7.46
C ASP A 102 8.40 1.23 6.35
N LEU A 103 8.64 2.38 5.71
CA LEU A 103 7.76 3.00 4.71
C LEU A 103 8.18 2.72 3.25
N LYS A 104 9.14 1.80 3.03
CA LYS A 104 9.67 1.44 1.70
C LYS A 104 10.12 2.66 0.87
N ALA A 105 10.60 3.72 1.53
CA ALA A 105 11.19 4.86 0.83
C ALA A 105 12.46 4.41 0.09
N VAL A 106 12.64 4.92 -1.13
CA VAL A 106 13.81 4.61 -1.97
C VAL A 106 15.05 5.30 -1.43
N ASP A 107 14.89 6.52 -0.93
CA ASP A 107 16.02 7.29 -0.42
C ASP A 107 15.59 8.42 0.52
N TYR A 108 16.58 9.07 1.11
CA TYR A 108 16.41 10.15 2.07
C TYR A 108 17.41 11.29 1.82
N VAL A 109 16.92 12.51 1.61
CA VAL A 109 17.74 13.69 1.30
C VAL A 109 17.62 14.70 2.44
N LEU A 110 18.77 15.06 3.03
CA LEU A 110 18.82 16.09 4.06
C LEU A 110 18.80 17.49 3.45
N LYS A 111 18.03 18.40 4.06
CA LYS A 111 18.10 19.84 3.82
C LYS A 111 19.35 20.40 4.55
N PRO A 112 20.12 21.33 3.94
CA PRO A 112 19.92 21.93 2.62
C PRO A 112 20.21 20.94 1.48
N VAL A 113 19.36 20.97 0.44
CA VAL A 113 19.39 19.99 -0.65
C VAL A 113 20.61 20.23 -1.54
N ARG A 114 21.60 19.34 -1.44
CA ARG A 114 22.79 19.38 -2.31
C ARG A 114 22.51 18.72 -3.65
N ARG A 115 22.93 19.35 -4.74
CA ARG A 115 22.74 18.84 -6.12
C ARG A 115 23.23 17.40 -6.29
N GLU A 116 24.42 17.08 -5.80
CA GLU A 116 24.99 15.73 -5.94
C GLU A 116 24.18 14.69 -5.16
N ARG A 117 23.70 15.06 -3.96
CA ARG A 117 22.91 14.18 -3.10
C ARG A 117 21.54 13.90 -3.71
N LEU A 118 20.91 14.91 -4.28
CA LEU A 118 19.63 14.78 -4.97
C LEU A 118 19.78 13.94 -6.25
N ALA A 119 20.84 14.16 -7.03
CA ALA A 119 21.13 13.37 -8.22
C ALA A 119 21.33 11.88 -7.91
N GLU A 120 21.93 11.55 -6.75
CA GLU A 120 22.04 10.17 -6.28
C GLU A 120 20.67 9.56 -5.93
N ALA A 121 19.77 10.32 -5.28
CA ALA A 121 18.41 9.86 -5.01
C ALA A 121 17.63 9.60 -6.31
N VAL A 122 17.74 10.51 -7.29
CA VAL A 122 17.14 10.35 -8.63
C VAL A 122 17.72 9.12 -9.35
N ARG A 123 19.02 8.80 -9.16
CA ARG A 123 19.64 7.58 -9.71
C ARG A 123 18.96 6.32 -9.21
N ARG A 124 18.83 6.18 -7.89
CA ARG A 124 18.23 5.01 -7.24
C ARG A 124 16.78 4.82 -7.65
N VAL A 125 16.03 5.91 -7.73
CA VAL A 125 14.64 5.90 -8.23
C VAL A 125 14.59 5.42 -9.68
N ALA A 126 15.44 5.94 -10.56
CA ALA A 126 15.47 5.55 -11.96
C ALA A 126 15.80 4.05 -12.15
N GLU A 127 16.71 3.51 -11.35
CA GLU A 127 17.04 2.08 -11.33
C GLU A 127 15.84 1.24 -10.93
N GLN A 128 15.14 1.62 -9.86
CA GLN A 128 13.97 0.88 -9.37
C GLN A 128 12.76 0.97 -10.30
N VAL A 129 12.57 2.09 -11.00
CA VAL A 129 11.54 2.20 -12.06
C VAL A 129 11.92 1.34 -13.27
N GLY A 130 13.20 1.24 -13.62
CA GLY A 130 13.69 0.34 -14.67
C GLY A 130 13.49 -1.14 -14.32
N ASP A 131 13.72 -1.51 -13.05
CA ASP A 131 13.58 -2.88 -12.54
C ASP A 131 12.13 -3.33 -12.32
N ARG A 132 11.14 -2.42 -12.33
CA ARG A 132 9.70 -2.76 -12.34
C ARG A 132 9.26 -3.56 -13.59
N SER A 133 10.15 -3.76 -14.58
CA SER A 133 9.95 -4.68 -15.71
C SER A 133 10.33 -6.14 -15.40
N ALA A 134 10.93 -6.42 -14.24
CA ALA A 134 11.11 -7.77 -13.72
C ALA A 134 10.09 -8.05 -12.61
N PRO A 135 9.56 -9.28 -12.49
CA PRO A 135 8.62 -9.62 -11.43
C PRO A 135 9.35 -9.50 -10.09
N VAL A 136 9.04 -8.44 -9.34
CA VAL A 136 9.61 -8.24 -8.01
C VAL A 136 9.09 -9.35 -7.11
N ASN A 137 10.00 -10.21 -6.66
CA ASN A 137 9.73 -11.20 -5.61
C ASN A 137 9.35 -10.46 -4.32
N ASP A 138 8.05 -10.42 -4.10
CA ASP A 138 7.36 -9.76 -2.99
C ASP A 138 7.66 -10.46 -1.67
N THR A 139 8.80 -10.12 -1.05
CA THR A 139 9.24 -10.69 0.24
C THR A 139 8.99 -9.71 1.40
N SER A 140 8.22 -8.64 1.17
CA SER A 140 7.87 -7.61 2.18
C SER A 140 6.36 -7.33 2.26
N ALA A 141 5.54 -8.25 1.77
CA ALA A 141 4.07 -8.16 1.79
C ALA A 141 3.43 -8.85 2.99
N ASP A 142 4.20 -9.37 3.96
CA ASP A 142 3.69 -10.27 5.01
C ASP A 142 2.90 -9.57 6.11
N GLN A 143 2.74 -8.25 6.08
CA GLN A 143 2.04 -7.48 7.11
C GLN A 143 1.13 -6.41 6.50
N ILE A 144 0.01 -6.13 7.18
CA ILE A 144 -0.94 -5.06 6.85
C ILE A 144 -0.98 -4.02 7.98
N PRO A 145 -0.82 -2.72 7.69
CA PRO A 145 -0.96 -1.68 8.70
C PRO A 145 -2.43 -1.51 9.10
N VAL A 146 -2.68 -1.36 10.40
CA VAL A 146 -3.99 -1.11 10.99
C VAL A 146 -3.89 0.03 12.00
N GLU A 147 -4.89 0.92 12.01
CA GLU A 147 -4.97 2.00 13.00
C GLU A 147 -5.70 1.51 14.26
N LEU A 148 -5.08 1.67 15.42
CA LEU A 148 -5.66 1.34 16.72
C LEU A 148 -5.38 2.47 17.72
N GLY A 149 -6.41 3.26 18.02
CA GLY A 149 -6.30 4.33 19.02
C GLY A 149 -5.30 5.43 18.66
N GLY A 150 -5.19 5.78 17.37
CA GLY A 150 -4.25 6.80 16.87
C GLY A 150 -2.80 6.30 16.72
N VAL A 151 -2.56 5.01 16.90
CA VAL A 151 -1.25 4.38 16.67
C VAL A 151 -1.38 3.33 15.57
N ILE A 152 -0.39 3.25 14.70
CA ILE A 152 -0.37 2.29 13.60
C ILE A 152 0.33 1.02 14.07
N ARG A 153 -0.36 -0.11 13.93
CA ARG A 153 0.18 -1.44 14.20
C ARG A 153 0.28 -2.22 12.91
N PHE A 154 1.36 -2.97 12.73
CA PHE A 154 1.50 -3.91 11.62
C PHE A 154 0.99 -5.29 12.05
N VAL A 155 0.02 -5.82 11.33
CA VAL A 155 -0.59 -7.15 11.57
C VAL A 155 -0.07 -8.11 10.51
N PRO A 156 0.61 -9.21 10.88
CA PRO A 156 0.99 -10.23 9.92
C PRO A 156 -0.22 -10.81 9.19
N ILE A 157 -0.13 -10.99 7.87
CA ILE A 157 -1.20 -11.61 7.06
C ILE A 157 -1.52 -13.00 7.60
N ASP A 158 -0.49 -13.73 8.01
CA ASP A 158 -0.64 -15.09 8.55
C ASP A 158 -1.40 -15.11 9.88
N GLU A 159 -1.55 -13.97 10.59
CA GLU A 159 -2.40 -13.84 11.78
C GLU A 159 -3.88 -13.61 11.44
N ILE A 160 -4.21 -13.28 10.19
CA ILE A 160 -5.57 -12.94 9.75
C ILE A 160 -6.31 -14.22 9.38
N ALA A 161 -7.46 -14.43 10.01
CA ALA A 161 -8.33 -15.58 9.76
C ALA A 161 -9.31 -15.30 8.61
N TYR A 162 -9.93 -14.13 8.60
CA TYR A 162 -10.79 -13.67 7.52
C TYR A 162 -10.91 -12.15 7.50
N ALA A 163 -11.34 -11.61 6.37
CA ALA A 163 -11.69 -10.21 6.18
C ALA A 163 -13.16 -10.08 5.77
N GLU A 164 -13.86 -9.12 6.39
CA GLU A 164 -15.26 -8.80 6.14
C GLU A 164 -15.41 -7.40 5.55
N ALA A 165 -16.25 -7.23 4.52
CA ALA A 165 -16.56 -5.89 3.98
C ALA A 165 -17.53 -5.13 4.89
N GLN A 166 -17.13 -3.91 5.29
CA GLN A 166 -17.91 -2.96 6.07
C GLN A 166 -17.90 -1.58 5.37
N GLY A 167 -18.78 -1.41 4.37
CA GLY A 167 -18.81 -0.20 3.54
C GLY A 167 -17.54 -0.09 2.68
N ASP A 168 -16.87 1.06 2.74
CA ASP A 168 -15.58 1.32 2.07
C ASP A 168 -14.38 0.71 2.83
N TYR A 169 -14.63 0.06 3.96
CA TYR A 169 -13.61 -0.56 4.79
C TYR A 169 -13.70 -2.08 4.75
N ALA A 170 -12.57 -2.74 4.99
CA ALA A 170 -12.51 -4.15 5.33
C ALA A 170 -12.17 -4.28 6.82
N ARG A 171 -12.91 -5.13 7.53
CA ARG A 171 -12.58 -5.54 8.89
C ARG A 171 -11.78 -6.83 8.83
N LEU A 172 -10.56 -6.78 9.33
CA LEU A 172 -9.65 -7.92 9.44
C LEU A 172 -9.86 -8.59 10.79
N HIS A 173 -10.09 -9.90 10.80
CA HIS A 173 -10.28 -10.67 12.01
C HIS A 173 -9.04 -11.52 12.29
N THR A 174 -8.45 -11.32 13.46
CA THR A 174 -7.30 -12.06 13.98
C THR A 174 -7.68 -12.77 15.28
N ALA A 175 -6.78 -13.61 15.81
CA ALA A 175 -6.99 -14.23 17.13
C ALA A 175 -7.08 -13.19 18.26
N ASN A 176 -6.43 -12.03 18.10
CA ASN A 176 -6.31 -11.00 19.14
C ASN A 176 -7.37 -9.89 19.02
N GLY A 177 -8.32 -10.03 18.10
CA GLY A 177 -9.37 -9.02 17.86
C GLY A 177 -9.53 -8.68 16.38
N SER A 178 -10.18 -7.55 16.11
CA SER A 178 -10.45 -7.09 14.75
C SER A 178 -9.96 -5.68 14.49
N HIS A 179 -9.62 -5.41 13.23
CA HIS A 179 -9.01 -4.17 12.79
C HIS A 179 -9.69 -3.65 11.52
N LEU A 180 -9.99 -2.36 11.45
CA LEU A 180 -10.53 -1.75 10.23
C LEU A 180 -9.41 -1.21 9.35
N VAL A 181 -9.46 -1.55 8.07
CA VAL A 181 -8.56 -1.01 7.04
C VAL A 181 -9.38 -0.45 5.89
N ARG A 182 -8.93 0.67 5.32
CA ARG A 182 -9.55 1.27 4.15
C ARG A 182 -9.00 0.66 2.86
N ILE A 183 -9.15 -0.66 2.71
CA ILE A 183 -8.71 -1.40 1.54
C ILE A 183 -9.88 -2.25 1.02
N PRO A 184 -10.26 -2.12 -0.26
CA PRO A 184 -11.33 -2.93 -0.84
C PRO A 184 -11.01 -4.43 -0.74
N LEU A 185 -12.03 -5.22 -0.44
CA LEU A 185 -11.88 -6.68 -0.34
C LEU A 185 -11.36 -7.33 -1.63
N THR A 186 -11.62 -6.73 -2.80
CA THR A 186 -11.09 -7.19 -4.10
C THR A 186 -9.56 -7.04 -4.18
N THR A 187 -9.03 -5.93 -3.67
CA THR A 187 -7.59 -5.68 -3.59
C THR A 187 -6.92 -6.65 -2.62
N LEU A 188 -7.53 -6.89 -1.45
CA LEU A 188 -7.05 -7.88 -0.48
C LEU A 188 -7.06 -9.29 -1.08
N GLU A 189 -8.10 -9.64 -1.84
CA GLU A 189 -8.23 -10.94 -2.49
C GLU A 189 -7.11 -11.19 -3.51
N GLU A 190 -6.77 -10.21 -4.34
CA GLU A 190 -5.67 -10.33 -5.30
C GLU A 190 -4.32 -10.46 -4.61
N ARG A 191 -4.06 -9.62 -3.61
CA ARG A 191 -2.79 -9.61 -2.85
C ARG A 191 -2.59 -10.89 -2.04
N TRP A 192 -3.64 -11.41 -1.41
CA TRP A 192 -3.53 -12.53 -0.48
C TRP A 192 -3.80 -13.90 -1.10
N ARG A 193 -4.06 -13.95 -2.42
CA ARG A 193 -4.29 -15.20 -3.14
C ARG A 193 -3.12 -16.18 -3.02
N SER A 194 -1.88 -15.69 -3.12
CA SER A 194 -0.67 -16.51 -2.97
C SER A 194 -0.47 -17.03 -1.54
N ARG A 195 -1.13 -16.41 -0.55
CA ARG A 195 -1.14 -16.81 0.87
C ARG A 195 -2.31 -17.72 1.23
N GLY A 196 -3.06 -18.18 0.24
CA GLY A 196 -4.18 -19.11 0.46
C GLY A 196 -5.47 -18.45 0.94
N PHE A 197 -5.64 -17.14 0.72
CA PHE A 197 -6.94 -16.49 0.93
C PHE A 197 -7.87 -16.70 -0.27
N VAL A 198 -9.14 -16.95 0.03
CA VAL A 198 -10.18 -17.25 -0.95
C VAL A 198 -11.45 -16.48 -0.66
N ARG A 199 -12.01 -15.89 -1.71
CA ARG A 199 -13.32 -15.24 -1.65
C ARG A 199 -14.42 -16.28 -1.58
N ILE A 200 -15.19 -16.28 -0.50
CA ILE A 200 -16.32 -17.22 -0.30
C ILE A 200 -17.68 -16.52 -0.44
N HIS A 201 -17.70 -15.20 -0.23
CA HIS A 201 -18.89 -14.38 -0.32
C HIS A 201 -18.52 -12.98 -0.80
N ARG A 202 -19.48 -12.22 -1.34
CA ARG A 202 -19.24 -10.81 -1.72
C ARG A 202 -18.74 -9.94 -0.56
N ARG A 203 -18.93 -10.38 0.69
CA ARG A 203 -18.44 -9.72 1.90
C ARG A 203 -17.35 -10.48 2.66
N HIS A 204 -16.93 -11.68 2.23
CA HIS A 204 -15.99 -12.49 3.01
C HIS A 204 -14.85 -13.04 2.17
N LEU A 205 -13.63 -12.76 2.62
CA LEU A 205 -12.37 -13.31 2.14
C LEU A 205 -11.75 -14.10 3.30
N VAL A 206 -11.41 -15.36 3.10
CA VAL A 206 -11.06 -16.30 4.17
C VAL A 206 -9.71 -16.93 3.91
N ALA A 207 -8.87 -17.03 4.94
CA ALA A 207 -7.67 -17.86 4.90
C ALA A 207 -8.07 -19.35 4.92
N LEU A 208 -7.78 -20.10 3.85
CA LEU A 208 -8.19 -21.51 3.74
C LEU A 208 -7.68 -22.36 4.91
N GLY A 209 -6.42 -22.15 5.31
CA GLY A 209 -5.79 -22.89 6.42
C GLY A 209 -6.36 -22.58 7.80
N ARG A 210 -7.33 -21.66 7.91
CA ARG A 210 -8.01 -21.30 9.15
C ARG A 210 -9.47 -21.79 9.19
N ILE A 211 -9.93 -22.53 8.18
CA ILE A 211 -11.27 -23.12 8.18
C ILE A 211 -11.27 -24.37 9.05
N ASP A 212 -12.10 -24.37 10.09
CA ASP A 212 -12.24 -25.51 11.01
C ASP A 212 -13.24 -26.55 10.48
N GLU A 213 -14.38 -26.08 9.95
CA GLU A 213 -15.46 -26.94 9.47
C GLU A 213 -16.11 -26.37 8.21
N LEU A 214 -16.56 -27.26 7.33
CA LEU A 214 -17.45 -26.97 6.22
C LEU A 214 -18.83 -27.56 6.53
N ARG A 215 -19.88 -26.72 6.54
CA ARG A 215 -21.26 -27.14 6.81
C ARG A 215 -22.11 -27.03 5.55
N LEU A 216 -22.98 -28.01 5.37
CA LEU A 216 -23.95 -28.10 4.28
C LEU A 216 -25.32 -28.30 4.89
N ASP A 217 -26.19 -27.29 4.78
CA ASP A 217 -27.55 -27.35 5.29
C ASP A 217 -28.56 -26.89 4.23
N ALA A 218 -29.54 -27.73 3.92
CA ALA A 218 -30.64 -27.47 2.99
C ALA A 218 -30.23 -26.76 1.67
N GLY A 219 -29.06 -27.09 1.11
CA GLY A 219 -28.54 -26.51 -0.14
C GLY A 219 -27.77 -25.19 0.03
N SER A 220 -27.60 -24.71 1.26
CA SER A 220 -26.68 -23.64 1.64
C SER A 220 -25.36 -24.22 2.16
N MET A 221 -24.28 -23.44 2.03
CA MET A 221 -22.96 -23.83 2.51
C MET A 221 -22.39 -22.73 3.37
N SER A 222 -21.83 -23.09 4.52
CA SER A 222 -21.11 -22.19 5.43
C SER A 222 -19.77 -22.79 5.84
N VAL A 223 -18.84 -21.94 6.28
CA VAL A 223 -17.58 -22.35 6.90
C VAL A 223 -17.52 -21.84 8.32
N ARG A 224 -16.93 -22.63 9.23
CA ARG A 224 -16.64 -22.22 10.59
C ARG A 224 -15.17 -21.84 10.74
N ILE A 225 -14.89 -20.72 11.39
CA ILE A 225 -13.55 -20.20 11.70
C ILE A 225 -13.58 -19.69 13.15
N GLY A 226 -13.05 -20.48 14.08
CA GLY A 226 -13.25 -20.24 15.51
C GLY A 226 -14.75 -20.25 15.85
N GLU A 227 -15.21 -19.15 16.46
CA GLU A 227 -16.61 -18.92 16.82
C GLU A 227 -17.45 -18.34 15.67
N ALA A 228 -16.82 -17.94 14.56
CA ALA A 228 -17.52 -17.31 13.44
C ALA A 228 -18.05 -18.37 12.46
N GLU A 229 -19.33 -18.25 12.09
CA GLU A 229 -19.93 -19.02 10.99
C GLU A 229 -20.19 -18.09 9.79
N LEU A 230 -19.50 -18.34 8.67
CA LEU A 230 -19.51 -17.48 7.49
C LEU A 230 -20.22 -18.16 6.33
N ALA A 231 -21.28 -17.53 5.82
CA ALA A 231 -22.03 -18.03 4.68
C ALA A 231 -21.20 -17.97 3.38
N VAL A 232 -21.28 -19.04 2.59
CA VAL A 232 -20.66 -19.14 1.27
C VAL A 232 -21.73 -18.89 0.20
N SER A 233 -21.47 -17.93 -0.68
CA SER A 233 -22.38 -17.68 -1.81
C SER A 233 -22.34 -18.81 -2.83
N ARG A 234 -23.50 -19.14 -3.42
CA ARG A 234 -23.68 -20.19 -4.43
C ARG A 234 -22.62 -20.21 -5.53
N ARG A 235 -22.19 -19.03 -6.01
CA ARG A 235 -21.18 -18.89 -7.07
C ARG A 235 -19.77 -19.32 -6.64
N HIS A 236 -19.46 -19.28 -5.35
CA HIS A 236 -18.15 -19.67 -4.80
C HIS A 236 -18.15 -21.10 -4.24
N THR A 237 -19.31 -21.76 -4.16
CA THR A 237 -19.44 -23.09 -3.54
C THR A 237 -18.56 -24.14 -4.21
N ARG A 238 -18.60 -24.22 -5.55
CA ARG A 238 -17.82 -25.20 -6.30
C ARG A 238 -16.31 -24.96 -6.14
N ALA A 239 -15.87 -23.73 -6.34
CA ALA A 239 -14.45 -23.35 -6.23
C ALA A 239 -13.89 -23.63 -4.83
N LEU A 240 -14.63 -23.31 -3.77
CA LEU A 240 -14.18 -23.56 -2.40
C LEU A 240 -14.06 -25.06 -2.11
N ARG A 241 -15.04 -25.86 -2.54
CA ARG A 241 -14.99 -27.32 -2.37
C ARG A 241 -13.77 -27.93 -3.06
N ASP A 242 -13.51 -27.52 -4.30
CA ASP A 242 -12.37 -28.02 -5.07
C ASP A 242 -11.02 -27.66 -4.42
N LEU A 243 -10.93 -26.47 -3.80
CA LEU A 243 -9.72 -26.03 -3.09
C LEU A 243 -9.48 -26.81 -1.78
N LEU A 244 -10.52 -27.04 -0.99
CA LEU A 244 -10.42 -27.80 0.26
C LEU A 244 -10.03 -29.27 0.00
N MET A 245 -10.60 -29.90 -1.03
CA MET A 245 -10.23 -31.27 -1.41
C MET A 245 -8.75 -31.42 -1.81
N ARG A 246 -8.17 -30.39 -2.43
CA ARG A 246 -6.74 -30.38 -2.79
C ARG A 246 -5.81 -30.21 -1.58
N GLN A 247 -6.27 -29.54 -0.52
CA GLN A 247 -5.51 -29.39 0.72
C GLN A 247 -5.54 -30.66 1.58
N SER A 248 -6.65 -31.41 1.59
CA SER A 248 -6.76 -32.65 2.38
C SER A 248 -6.00 -33.86 1.80
N GLY A 249 -5.50 -33.75 0.56
CA GLY A 249 -4.74 -34.81 -0.12
C GLY A 249 -3.22 -34.63 -0.07
N ARG A 250 -2.71 -33.72 0.76
CA ARG A 250 -1.29 -33.41 0.95
C ARG A 250 -0.82 -33.78 2.35
#